data_AF-A0A285VGM6-F1
#
_entry.id   AF-A0A285VGM6-F1
#
_cell.length_a   1.000
_cell.length_b   1.000
_cell.length_c   1.000
_cell.angle_alpha   90.00
_cell.angle_beta   90.00
_cell.angle_gamma   90.00
#
_symmetry.space_group_name_H-M   'P 1'
#
loop_
_entity.id
_entity.type
_entity.pdbx_description
1 polymer ?
#
loop_
_entity_poly.entity_id
_entity_poly.type
_entity_poly.pdbx_seq_one_letter_code
_entity_poly.pdbx_strand_id
1 'polypeptide(L)'
;MSEVAASIRPVKRTESRSAALLPPVTLTPEEAAAVAVALAAQPEGPYAGAGRHALEKVLTALEPDPRRRAELQAAGERSRHPAGRALRPRPEAQRPPRLVLLPGGRAS
;
A
#
# COMPACT_ATOMS: atom_id res chain seq x y z
N MET A 1 56.76 21.99 -5.70
CA MET A 1 55.55 21.34 -6.24
C MET A 1 54.49 21.46 -5.17
N SER A 2 53.52 22.38 -5.36
CA SER A 2 52.56 22.80 -4.33
C SER A 2 51.48 21.75 -4.07
N GLU A 3 51.29 21.48 -2.78
CA GLU A 3 50.22 20.67 -2.23
C GLU A 3 48.89 21.44 -2.37
N VAL A 4 48.04 21.01 -3.30
CA VAL A 4 46.66 21.52 -3.40
C VAL A 4 45.85 20.70 -2.39
N ALA A 5 45.81 21.19 -1.15
CA ALA A 5 44.87 20.70 -0.15
C ALA A 5 43.45 21.00 -0.63
N ALA A 6 42.82 20.01 -1.25
CA ALA A 6 41.42 20.04 -1.62
C ALA A 6 40.59 20.22 -0.35
N SER A 7 40.12 21.45 -0.13
CA SER A 7 39.18 21.78 0.94
C SER A 7 37.83 21.15 0.62
N ILE A 8 37.62 19.93 1.11
CA ILE A 8 36.34 19.24 1.01
C ILE A 8 35.38 19.97 1.96
N ARG A 9 34.41 20.70 1.39
CA ARG A 9 33.34 21.34 2.16
C ARG A 9 32.63 20.26 3.01
N PRO A 10 32.46 20.46 4.33
CA PRO A 10 31.70 19.54 5.15
C PRO A 10 30.23 19.58 4.70
N VAL A 11 29.79 18.53 4.02
CA VAL A 11 28.38 18.30 3.70
C VAL A 11 27.65 18.18 5.04
N LYS A 12 26.61 18.98 5.28
CA LYS A 12 25.75 18.86 6.46
C LYS A 12 25.30 17.40 6.56
N ARG A 13 25.86 16.68 7.53
CA ARG A 13 25.46 15.32 7.87
C ARG A 13 23.95 15.35 8.06
N THR A 14 23.22 14.49 7.36
CA THR A 14 21.80 14.27 7.61
C THR A 14 21.70 13.78 9.05
N GLU A 15 21.41 14.71 9.97
CA GLU A 15 21.15 14.35 11.36
C GLU A 15 19.95 13.41 11.36
N SER A 16 20.14 12.25 12.00
CA SER A 16 19.06 11.32 12.26
C SER A 16 18.08 12.04 13.19
N ARG A 17 17.00 12.58 12.62
CA ARG A 17 15.90 13.13 13.40
C ARG A 17 15.30 11.98 14.18
N SER A 18 15.50 11.98 15.50
CA SER A 18 14.87 11.02 16.40
C SER A 18 13.35 11.08 16.17
N ALA A 19 12.75 9.94 15.85
CA ALA A 19 11.32 9.87 15.58
C ALA A 19 10.57 10.15 16.88
N ALA A 20 9.82 11.25 16.92
CA ALA A 20 8.91 11.51 18.03
C ALA A 20 7.90 10.36 18.11
N LEU A 21 7.82 9.70 19.26
CA LEU A 21 6.87 8.62 19.49
C LEU A 21 5.47 9.24 19.59
N LEU A 22 4.58 8.80 18.70
CA LEU A 22 3.17 9.15 18.79
C LEU A 22 2.53 8.40 19.98
N PRO A 23 1.53 9.00 20.66
CA PRO A 23 0.75 8.27 21.63
C PRO A 23 0.13 7.01 21.00
N PRO A 24 -0.05 5.90 21.76
CA PRO A 24 -0.62 4.67 21.23
C PRO A 24 -1.99 4.91 20.61
N VAL A 25 -2.19 4.40 19.38
CA VAL A 25 -3.48 4.46 18.68
C VAL A 25 -4.18 3.12 18.88
N THR A 26 -5.43 3.15 19.34
CA THR A 26 -6.28 1.95 19.38
C THR A 26 -7.01 1.84 18.05
N LEU A 27 -6.89 0.69 17.38
CA LEU A 27 -7.60 0.40 16.14
C LEU A 27 -8.63 -0.70 16.42
N THR A 28 -9.81 -0.55 15.85
CA THR A 28 -10.75 -1.67 15.70
C THR A 28 -10.19 -2.70 14.70
N PRO A 29 -10.65 -3.96 14.75
CA PRO A 29 -10.27 -4.96 13.75
C PRO A 29 -10.52 -4.50 12.30
N GLU A 30 -11.63 -3.82 12.06
CA GLU A 30 -12.03 -3.31 10.75
C GLU A 30 -11.10 -2.19 10.26
N GLU A 31 -10.73 -1.25 11.12
CA GLU A 31 -9.79 -0.17 10.80
C GLU A 31 -8.39 -0.72 10.51
N ALA A 32 -7.93 -1.69 11.32
CA ALA A 32 -6.66 -2.35 11.10
C ALA A 32 -6.65 -3.11 9.76
N ALA A 33 -7.76 -3.77 9.40
CA ALA A 33 -7.92 -4.40 8.10
C ALA A 33 -7.89 -3.38 6.95
N ALA A 34 -8.55 -2.22 7.11
CA ALA A 34 -8.52 -1.15 6.10
C ALA A 34 -7.10 -0.60 5.87
N VAL A 35 -6.33 -0.38 6.94
CA VAL A 35 -4.92 0.03 6.85
C VAL A 35 -4.09 -1.04 6.15
N ALA A 36 -4.30 -2.32 6.48
CA ALA A 36 -3.62 -3.43 5.82
C ALA A 36 -3.91 -3.48 4.31
N VAL A 37 -5.17 -3.27 3.89
CA VAL A 37 -5.57 -3.20 2.47
C VAL A 37 -4.91 -2.01 1.78
N ALA A 38 -4.90 -0.83 2.40
CA ALA A 38 -4.29 0.36 1.84
C ALA A 38 -2.77 0.18 1.61
N LEU A 39 -2.06 -0.37 2.61
CA LEU A 39 -0.63 -0.71 2.50
C LEU A 39 -0.37 -1.77 1.43
N ALA A 40 -1.27 -2.74 1.29
CA ALA A 40 -1.13 -3.78 0.27
C ALA A 40 -1.37 -3.27 -1.16
N ALA A 41 -2.20 -2.23 -1.31
CA ALA A 41 -2.54 -1.64 -2.61
C ALA A 41 -1.42 -0.76 -3.21
N GLN A 42 -0.49 -0.27 -2.38
CA GLN A 42 0.67 0.51 -2.82
C GLN A 42 1.99 -0.21 -2.49
N PRO A 43 2.33 -1.27 -3.24
CA PRO A 43 3.54 -2.05 -3.01
C PRO A 43 4.82 -1.31 -3.42
N GLU A 44 4.70 -0.32 -4.32
CA GLU A 44 5.83 0.45 -4.85
C GLU A 44 5.68 1.91 -4.46
N GLY A 45 6.79 2.55 -4.12
CA GLY A 45 6.82 3.97 -3.78
C GLY A 45 7.81 4.29 -2.68
N PRO A 46 8.01 5.58 -2.38
CA PRO A 46 8.75 5.99 -1.20
C PRO A 46 8.08 5.33 0.01
N TYR A 47 8.88 4.73 0.89
CA TYR A 47 8.43 4.00 2.09
C TYR A 47 7.82 2.60 1.89
N ALA A 48 7.91 1.99 0.70
CA ALA A 48 7.41 0.62 0.46
C ALA A 48 7.89 -0.41 1.51
N GLY A 49 9.18 -0.35 1.90
CA GLY A 49 9.72 -1.20 2.96
C GLY A 49 9.09 -0.95 4.34
N ALA A 50 8.82 0.31 4.68
CA ALA A 50 8.13 0.67 5.93
C ALA A 50 6.67 0.22 5.91
N GLY A 51 5.99 0.32 4.76
CA GLY A 51 4.63 -0.19 4.57
C GLY A 51 4.54 -1.71 4.73
N ARG A 52 5.53 -2.45 4.21
CA ARG A 52 5.60 -3.91 4.38
C ARG A 52 5.73 -4.30 5.85
N HIS A 53 6.66 -3.67 6.55
CA HIS A 53 6.88 -3.91 7.97
C HIS A 53 5.66 -3.50 8.83
N ALA A 54 4.95 -2.43 8.46
CA ALA A 54 3.70 -2.05 9.11
C ALA A 54 2.59 -3.10 8.92
N LEU A 55 2.44 -3.64 7.70
CA LEU A 55 1.48 -4.71 7.40
C LEU A 55 1.78 -5.98 8.22
N GLU A 56 3.05 -6.37 8.35
CA GLU A 56 3.46 -7.52 9.17
C GLU A 56 3.07 -7.34 10.64
N LYS A 57 3.22 -6.12 11.19
CA LYS A 57 2.80 -5.79 12.55
C LYS A 57 1.29 -5.86 12.73
N VAL A 58 0.53 -5.30 11.79
CA VAL A 58 -0.95 -5.35 11.82
C VAL A 58 -1.43 -6.80 11.78
N LEU A 59 -0.90 -7.62 10.87
CA LEU A 59 -1.24 -9.04 10.80
C LEU A 59 -0.81 -9.79 12.07
N THR A 60 0.29 -9.39 12.71
CA THR A 60 0.72 -9.97 13.98
C THR A 60 -0.23 -9.66 15.13
N ALA A 61 -0.82 -8.47 15.14
CA ALA A 61 -1.82 -8.08 16.13
C ALA A 61 -3.19 -8.73 15.89
N LEU A 62 -3.60 -8.88 14.63
CA LEU A 62 -4.93 -9.39 14.26
C LEU A 62 -5.01 -10.91 14.19
N GLU A 63 -3.93 -11.59 13.79
CA GLU A 63 -3.93 -13.03 13.56
C GLU A 63 -2.94 -13.72 14.50
N PRO A 64 -3.40 -14.21 15.67
CA PRO A 64 -2.52 -14.85 16.65
C PRO A 64 -1.96 -16.19 16.16
N ASP A 65 -2.62 -16.88 15.21
CA ASP A 65 -2.10 -18.12 14.63
C ASP A 65 -0.99 -17.84 13.59
N PRO A 66 0.26 -18.28 13.83
CA PRO A 66 1.36 -18.06 12.90
C PRO A 66 1.16 -18.72 11.52
N ARG A 67 0.41 -19.84 11.43
CA ARG A 67 0.16 -20.50 10.13
C ARG A 67 -0.81 -19.68 9.29
N ARG A 68 -1.93 -19.27 9.88
CA ARG A 68 -2.92 -18.43 9.22
C ARG A 68 -2.35 -17.07 8.82
N ARG A 69 -1.45 -16.53 9.63
CA ARG A 69 -0.68 -15.31 9.30
C ARG A 69 0.20 -15.48 8.06
N ALA A 70 0.94 -16.58 7.96
CA ALA A 70 1.79 -16.87 6.80
C ALA A 70 0.98 -17.04 5.52
N GLU A 71 -0.21 -17.65 5.60
CA GLU A 71 -1.13 -17.79 4.46
C GLU A 71 -1.63 -16.43 3.96
N LEU A 72 -2.02 -15.53 4.86
CA LEU A 72 -2.46 -14.18 4.51
C LEU A 72 -1.35 -13.37 3.85
N GLN A 73 -0.12 -13.48 4.35
CA GLN A 73 1.05 -12.83 3.73
C GLN A 73 1.33 -13.39 2.33
N ALA A 74 1.33 -14.72 2.18
CA ALA A 74 1.52 -15.38 0.89
C ALA A 74 0.42 -15.02 -0.13
N ALA A 75 -0.83 -14.87 0.33
CA ALA A 75 -1.93 -14.39 -0.51
C ALA A 75 -1.71 -12.95 -0.99
N GLY A 76 -1.21 -12.08 -0.10
CA GLY A 76 -0.80 -10.71 -0.44
C GLY A 76 0.29 -10.67 -1.51
N GLU A 77 1.37 -11.46 -1.33
CA GLU A 77 2.47 -11.57 -2.30
C GLU A 77 2.02 -12.08 -3.67
N ARG A 78 1.19 -13.13 -3.71
CA ARG A 78 0.60 -13.64 -4.96
C ARG A 78 -0.20 -12.55 -5.68
N SER A 79 -0.96 -11.75 -4.95
CA SER A 79 -1.74 -10.66 -5.53
C SER A 79 -0.88 -9.51 -6.09
N ARG A 80 0.37 -9.38 -5.65
CA ARG A 80 1.35 -8.38 -6.12
C ARG A 80 2.11 -8.86 -7.34
N HIS A 81 2.34 -10.16 -7.46
CA HIS A 81 2.97 -10.74 -8.64
C HIS A 81 2.09 -10.51 -9.88
N PRO A 82 2.64 -10.03 -11.01
CA PRO A 82 1.83 -9.71 -12.21
C PRO A 82 0.98 -10.90 -12.68
N ALA A 83 1.50 -12.12 -12.55
CA ALA A 83 0.75 -13.35 -12.83
C ALA A 83 -0.46 -13.57 -11.89
N GLY A 84 -0.33 -13.29 -10.59
CA GLY A 84 -1.45 -13.41 -9.65
C GLY A 84 -2.43 -12.24 -9.69
N ARG A 85 -1.99 -11.05 -10.11
CA ARG A 85 -2.88 -9.92 -10.46
C ARG A 85 -3.75 -10.27 -11.66
N ALA A 86 -3.20 -10.94 -12.68
CA ALA A 86 -3.94 -11.36 -13.87
C ALA A 86 -4.99 -12.47 -13.57
N LEU A 87 -4.78 -13.26 -12.52
CA LEU A 87 -5.70 -14.31 -12.07
C LEU A 87 -6.88 -13.78 -11.23
N ARG A 88 -6.88 -12.50 -10.83
CA ARG A 88 -8.07 -11.93 -10.18
C ARG A 88 -9.18 -11.79 -11.22
N PRO A 89 -10.42 -12.26 -10.94
CA PRO A 89 -11.55 -11.89 -11.77
C PRO A 89 -11.61 -10.36 -11.79
N ARG A 90 -11.45 -9.78 -12.99
CA ARG A 90 -11.65 -8.36 -13.22
C ARG A 90 -13.05 -8.06 -12.66
N PRO A 91 -13.23 -7.11 -11.72
CA PRO A 91 -14.58 -6.69 -11.37
C PRO A 91 -15.24 -6.31 -12.68
N GLU A 92 -16.34 -6.98 -13.03
CA GLU A 92 -17.10 -6.71 -14.25
C GLU A 92 -17.16 -5.20 -14.37
N ALA A 93 -16.48 -4.65 -15.37
CA ALA A 93 -16.49 -3.23 -15.60
C ALA A 93 -17.96 -2.86 -15.71
N GLN A 94 -18.48 -2.09 -14.75
CA GLN A 94 -19.87 -1.65 -14.73
C GLN A 94 -20.18 -1.17 -16.14
N ARG A 95 -21.00 -1.95 -16.87
CA ARG A 95 -21.38 -1.56 -18.23
C ARG A 95 -22.10 -0.23 -18.07
N PRO A 96 -21.63 0.85 -18.72
CA PRO A 96 -22.30 2.13 -18.61
C PRO A 96 -23.77 1.94 -19.02
N PRO A 97 -24.73 2.49 -18.29
CA PRO A 97 -26.15 2.35 -18.62
C PRO A 97 -26.35 2.89 -20.04
N ARG A 98 -26.77 2.01 -20.95
CA ARG A 98 -27.09 2.41 -22.32
C ARG A 98 -28.44 3.10 -22.28
N LEU A 99 -28.47 4.40 -22.54
CA LEU A 99 -29.70 5.13 -22.81
C LEU A 99 -30.33 4.54 -24.08
N VAL A 100 -31.47 3.87 -23.93
CA VAL A 100 -32.30 3.42 -25.05
C VAL A 100 -33.14 4.62 -25.49
N LEU A 101 -32.87 5.14 -26.69
CA LEU A 101 -33.72 6.15 -27.33
C LEU A 101 -35.04 5.48 -27.71
N LEU A 102 -36.10 5.72 -26.93
CA LEU A 102 -37.44 5.25 -27.26
C LEU A 102 -37.96 6.05 -28.47
N PRO A 103 -38.39 5.37 -29.56
CA PRO A 103 -38.99 6.05 -30.70
C PRO A 103 -40.38 6.55 -30.30
N GLY A 104 -40.47 7.85 -30.04
CA GLY A 104 -41.71 8.52 -29.64
C GLY A 104 -41.61 10.01 -29.85
N GLY A 105 -41.48 10.42 -31.12
CA GLY A 105 -41.60 11.82 -31.51
C GLY A 105 -43.00 12.32 -31.19
N ARG A 106 -43.08 13.39 -30.38
CA ARG A 106 -44.31 14.15 -30.18
C ARG A 106 -44.38 15.21 -31.26
N ALA A 107 -45.31 15.05 -32.20
CA ALA A 107 -45.83 16.18 -32.96
C ALA A 107 -47.02 16.74 -32.17
N SER A 108 -46.96 18.02 -31.83
CA SER A 108 -48.12 18.88 -31.57
C SER A 108 -48.17 19.89 -32.71
#